data_AF-A0A4U6SW65-F1
#
_entry.id   AF-A0A4U6SW65-F1
#
_cell.length_a   1.000
_cell.length_b   1.000
_cell.length_c   1.000
_cell.angle_alpha   90.00
_cell.angle_beta   90.00
_cell.angle_gamma   90.00
#
_symmetry.space_group_name_H-M   'P 1'
#
loop_
_entity.id
_entity.type
_entity.pdbx_description
1 polymer ?
#
loop_
_entity_poly.entity_id
_entity_poly.type
_entity_poly.pdbx_seq_one_letter_code
_entity_poly.pdbx_strand_id
1 'polypeptide(L)'
;MAPAPAPSSPAATSFLPASCAATNAPDACYNLLLPYVDTFHGNLVRVARAAAAIAGARQRDFAGELGRLKLRGTGAGKVADMTLADCFNEVSASNLFVNETLGHIDNLVGRLGSKEDFDSQRVLAQELLYSTESGLMQCVDWFHGAGEAAVSSPVGKEVIDGCTTVSAYVDIALMLVNACHKVLSLYTAYAIKRFADWMSNDDTLPSCATTASTRASAACCCSIVSAHAGAVAVARHTCR
;
A
#
# COMPACT_ATOMS: atom_id res chain seq x y z
N MET A 1 30.82 -20.88 -15.94
CA MET A 1 29.63 -20.43 -16.70
C MET A 1 28.53 -20.11 -15.70
N ALA A 2 28.11 -18.85 -15.59
CA ALA A 2 26.94 -18.48 -14.78
C ALA A 2 25.66 -18.74 -15.58
N PRO A 3 24.54 -19.18 -14.96
CA PRO A 3 23.29 -19.37 -15.68
C PRO A 3 22.76 -18.02 -16.17
N ALA A 4 22.30 -17.96 -17.42
CA ALA A 4 21.62 -16.79 -17.96
C ALA A 4 20.32 -16.51 -17.17
N PRO A 5 19.92 -15.23 -16.98
CA PRO A 5 18.67 -14.91 -16.30
C PRO A 5 17.50 -15.51 -17.09
N ALA A 6 16.63 -16.24 -16.40
CA ALA A 6 15.40 -16.75 -17.00
C ALA A 6 14.56 -15.56 -17.53
N PRO A 7 13.94 -15.67 -18.70
CA PRO A 7 13.10 -14.61 -19.23
C PRO A 7 11.93 -14.35 -18.28
N SER A 8 11.87 -13.13 -17.76
CA SER A 8 10.74 -12.63 -16.97
C SER A 8 9.46 -12.80 -17.80
N SER A 9 8.49 -13.54 -17.27
CA SER A 9 7.19 -13.74 -17.94
C SER A 9 6.57 -12.37 -18.30
N PRO A 10 5.90 -12.22 -19.46
CA PRO A 10 5.22 -10.98 -19.85
C PRO A 10 4.30 -10.41 -18.76
N ALA A 11 3.73 -11.30 -17.93
CA ALA A 11 2.88 -10.96 -16.79
C ALA A 11 3.62 -10.25 -15.64
N ALA A 12 4.92 -10.51 -15.46
CA ALA A 12 5.76 -9.84 -14.47
C ALA A 12 6.11 -8.41 -14.92
N THR A 13 6.38 -8.21 -16.22
CA THR A 13 6.66 -6.88 -16.81
C THR A 13 5.43 -5.99 -16.94
N SER A 14 4.22 -6.55 -17.08
CA SER A 14 2.98 -5.77 -17.17
C SER A 14 2.35 -5.42 -15.81
N PHE A 15 2.81 -6.04 -14.72
CA PHE A 15 2.17 -5.91 -13.41
C PHE A 15 2.33 -4.52 -12.78
N LEU A 16 3.54 -3.95 -12.80
CA LEU A 16 3.80 -2.63 -12.22
C LEU A 16 3.03 -1.52 -12.98
N PRO A 17 3.04 -1.44 -14.33
CA PRO A 17 2.20 -0.50 -15.06
C PRO A 17 0.71 -0.61 -14.70
N ALA A 18 0.18 -1.84 -14.59
CA ALA A 18 -1.22 -2.06 -14.21
C ALA A 18 -1.51 -1.62 -12.75
N SER A 19 -0.55 -1.79 -11.85
CA SER A 19 -0.66 -1.31 -10.46
C SER A 19 -0.67 0.21 -10.40
N CYS A 20 0.21 0.87 -11.15
CA CYS A 20 0.31 2.33 -11.21
C CYS A 20 -0.85 3.00 -11.95
N ALA A 21 -1.58 2.28 -12.81
CA ALA A 21 -2.82 2.77 -13.41
C ALA A 21 -3.94 3.05 -12.39
N ALA A 22 -3.81 2.58 -11.14
CA ALA A 22 -4.71 2.95 -10.06
C ALA A 22 -4.41 4.34 -9.45
N THR A 23 -3.35 5.00 -9.89
CA THR A 23 -2.92 6.32 -9.42
C THR A 23 -3.26 7.42 -10.44
N ASN A 24 -3.38 8.67 -9.98
CA ASN A 24 -3.52 9.84 -10.84
C ASN A 24 -2.19 10.27 -11.50
N ALA A 25 -1.07 9.64 -11.12
CA ALA A 25 0.27 9.92 -11.63
C ALA A 25 0.99 8.62 -12.06
N PRO A 26 0.47 7.90 -13.07
CA PRO A 26 0.93 6.55 -13.41
C PRO A 26 2.42 6.51 -13.79
N ASP A 27 2.91 7.50 -14.55
CA ASP A 27 4.31 7.57 -14.95
C ASP A 27 5.25 7.84 -13.76
N ALA A 28 4.84 8.73 -12.85
CA ALA A 28 5.60 9.02 -11.63
C ALA A 28 5.64 7.78 -10.71
N CYS A 29 4.51 7.10 -10.53
CA CYS A 29 4.42 5.84 -9.79
C CYS A 29 5.34 4.77 -10.42
N TYR A 30 5.32 4.62 -11.74
CA TYR A 30 6.14 3.63 -12.43
C TYR A 30 7.63 3.90 -12.23
N ASN A 31 8.09 5.13 -12.51
CA ASN A 31 9.49 5.51 -12.37
C ASN A 31 9.98 5.38 -10.93
N LEU A 32 9.13 5.72 -9.96
CA LEU A 32 9.41 5.60 -8.53
C LEU A 32 9.66 4.15 -8.09
N LEU A 33 8.87 3.22 -8.62
CA LEU A 33 8.80 1.84 -8.14
C LEU A 33 9.56 0.85 -9.03
N LEU A 34 9.94 1.25 -10.24
CA LEU A 34 10.73 0.46 -11.18
C LEU A 34 12.00 -0.14 -10.54
N PRO A 35 12.78 0.59 -9.71
CA PRO A 35 13.96 0.01 -9.04
C PRO A 35 13.66 -1.16 -8.10
N TYR A 36 12.40 -1.37 -7.71
CA TYR A 36 11.96 -2.37 -6.75
C TYR A 36 11.10 -3.48 -7.39
N VAL A 37 10.93 -3.48 -8.71
CA VAL A 37 9.96 -4.33 -9.42
C VAL A 37 10.11 -5.83 -9.11
N ASP A 38 11.35 -6.30 -8.94
CA ASP A 38 11.63 -7.70 -8.65
C ASP A 38 11.13 -8.14 -7.26
N THR A 39 10.90 -7.21 -6.34
CA THR A 39 10.45 -7.49 -4.97
C THR A 39 8.94 -7.68 -4.86
N PHE A 40 8.18 -7.28 -5.89
CA PHE A 40 6.72 -7.25 -5.82
C PHE A 40 6.09 -8.63 -6.04
N HIS A 41 6.69 -9.46 -6.89
CA HIS A 41 6.19 -10.79 -7.24
C HIS A 41 4.67 -10.82 -7.55
N GLY A 42 4.16 -9.81 -8.26
CA GLY A 42 2.74 -9.72 -8.63
C GLY A 42 1.78 -9.37 -7.49
N ASN A 43 2.27 -8.86 -6.35
CA ASN A 43 1.45 -8.53 -5.19
C ASN A 43 1.30 -7.01 -5.00
N LEU A 44 0.09 -6.49 -5.17
CA LEU A 44 -0.19 -5.04 -5.07
C LEU A 44 0.09 -4.50 -3.67
N VAL A 45 -0.09 -5.30 -2.62
CA VAL A 45 0.21 -4.87 -1.25
C VAL A 45 1.71 -4.61 -1.08
N ARG A 46 2.57 -5.39 -1.76
CA ARG A 46 4.02 -5.15 -1.77
C ARG A 46 4.40 -3.88 -2.53
N VAL A 47 3.67 -3.57 -3.61
CA VAL A 47 3.81 -2.30 -4.33
C VAL A 47 3.44 -1.12 -3.43
N ALA A 48 2.27 -1.19 -2.78
CA ALA A 48 1.80 -0.18 -1.83
C ALA A 48 2.76 0.01 -0.65
N ARG A 49 3.28 -1.09 -0.10
CA ARG A 49 4.29 -1.07 0.96
C ARG A 49 5.57 -0.35 0.54
N ALA A 50 6.08 -0.65 -0.67
CA ALA A 50 7.28 0.01 -1.18
C ALA A 50 7.03 1.52 -1.39
N ALA A 51 5.88 1.90 -1.95
CA ALA A 51 5.51 3.31 -2.10
C ALA A 51 5.42 4.03 -0.74
N ALA A 52 4.76 3.43 0.26
CA ALA A 52 4.66 3.99 1.60
C ALA A 52 6.03 4.12 2.29
N ALA A 53 6.92 3.14 2.10
CA ALA A 53 8.28 3.20 2.64
C ALA A 53 9.09 4.34 2.00
N ILE A 54 8.96 4.55 0.70
CA ILE A 54 9.62 5.66 0.00
C ILE A 54 9.05 7.00 0.47
N ALA A 55 7.72 7.14 0.55
CA ALA A 55 7.07 8.34 1.03
C ALA A 55 7.53 8.70 2.46
N GLY A 56 7.56 7.72 3.37
CA GLY A 56 8.04 7.92 4.73
C GLY A 56 9.53 8.27 4.82
N ALA A 57 10.38 7.71 3.94
CA ALA A 57 11.78 8.11 3.85
C ALA A 57 11.93 9.57 3.38
N ARG A 58 11.19 9.97 2.34
CA ARG A 58 11.19 11.34 1.82
C ARG A 58 10.71 12.35 2.85
N GLN A 59 9.65 12.01 3.58
CA GLN A 59 9.14 12.84 4.67
C GLN A 59 10.17 13.01 5.78
N ARG A 60 10.86 11.94 6.19
CA ARG A 60 11.89 12.01 7.21
C ARG A 60 13.07 12.89 6.79
N ASP A 61 13.54 12.72 5.55
CA ASP A 61 14.62 13.53 4.99
C ASP A 61 14.20 15.01 4.97
N PHE A 62 12.96 15.29 4.55
CA PHE A 62 12.42 16.65 4.51
C PHE A 62 12.23 17.26 5.90
N ALA A 63 11.76 16.49 6.90
CA ALA A 63 11.72 16.95 8.29
C ALA A 63 13.11 17.34 8.81
N GLY A 64 14.14 16.60 8.40
CA GLY A 64 15.54 16.94 8.64
C GLY A 64 15.93 18.30 8.03
N GLU A 65 15.54 18.54 6.77
CA GLU A 65 15.81 19.82 6.11
C GLU A 65 15.05 20.98 6.75
N LEU A 66 13.77 20.81 7.08
CA LEU A 66 12.99 21.80 7.84
C LEU A 66 13.66 22.17 9.16
N GLY A 67 14.27 21.19 9.85
CA GLY A 67 15.06 21.45 11.04
C GLY A 67 16.28 22.35 10.78
N ARG A 68 16.96 22.17 9.63
CA ARG A 68 18.10 23.02 9.23
C ARG A 68 17.65 24.41 8.81
N LEU A 69 16.55 24.52 8.06
CA LEU A 69 15.96 25.79 7.66
C LEU A 69 15.50 26.59 8.87
N LYS A 70 14.86 25.94 9.84
CA LYS A 70 14.43 26.55 11.10
C LYS A 70 15.58 27.21 11.88
N LEU A 71 16.77 26.61 11.86
CA LEU A 71 17.96 27.20 12.49
C LEU A 71 18.50 28.42 11.75
N ARG A 72 18.28 28.50 10.43
CA ARG A 72 18.71 29.63 9.59
C ARG A 72 17.71 30.79 9.65
N GLY A 73 16.43 30.48 9.83
CA GLY A 73 15.33 31.42 9.67
C GLY A 73 15.04 31.71 8.19
N THR A 74 13.85 32.25 7.94
CA THR A 74 13.34 32.57 6.60
C THR A 74 13.91 33.88 6.06
N GLY A 75 14.34 34.79 6.93
CA GLY A 75 14.69 36.17 6.56
C GLY A 75 13.49 37.04 6.17
N ALA A 76 12.27 36.51 6.24
CA ALA A 76 11.02 37.19 5.87
C ALA A 76 10.25 37.76 7.09
N GLY A 77 10.87 37.73 8.27
CA GLY A 77 10.34 38.29 9.49
C GLY A 77 9.74 37.25 10.44
N LYS A 78 9.33 37.73 11.62
CA LYS A 78 8.97 36.90 12.77
C LYS A 78 7.81 35.93 12.49
N VAL A 79 6.83 36.35 11.68
CA VAL A 79 5.67 35.51 11.34
C VAL A 79 6.09 34.33 10.48
N ALA A 80 6.90 34.56 9.45
CA ALA A 80 7.42 33.49 8.59
C ALA A 80 8.31 32.50 9.36
N ASP A 81 9.11 32.99 10.31
CA ASP A 81 9.93 32.12 11.17
C ASP A 81 9.09 31.28 12.14
N MET A 82 7.98 31.82 12.66
CA MET A 82 7.02 31.04 13.44
C MET A 82 6.34 29.98 12.58
N THR A 83 5.87 30.35 11.38
CA THR A 83 5.27 29.42 10.42
C THR A 83 6.21 28.27 10.06
N LEU A 84 7.50 28.57 9.85
CA LEU A 84 8.52 27.53 9.61
C LEU A 84 8.66 26.58 10.81
N ALA A 85 8.61 27.12 12.03
CA ALA A 85 8.68 26.32 13.24
C ALA A 85 7.45 25.42 13.41
N ASP A 86 6.26 25.93 13.11
CA ASP A 86 5.00 25.18 13.14
C ASP A 86 5.00 24.07 12.08
N CYS A 87 5.40 24.40 10.84
CA CYS A 87 5.57 23.43 9.76
C CYS A 87 6.52 22.28 10.15
N PHE A 88 7.68 22.61 10.73
CA PHE A 88 8.61 21.61 11.23
C PHE A 88 7.97 20.69 12.28
N ASN A 89 7.23 21.26 13.23
CA ASN A 89 6.58 20.47 14.28
C ASN A 89 5.51 19.52 13.70
N GLU A 90 4.69 20.01 12.77
CA GLU A 90 3.66 19.22 12.10
C GLU A 90 4.26 18.06 11.30
N VAL A 91 5.19 18.35 10.38
CA VAL A 91 5.81 17.32 9.53
C VAL A 91 6.61 16.30 10.35
N SER A 92 7.27 16.74 11.43
CA SER A 92 8.00 15.86 12.34
C SER A 92 7.08 14.98 13.18
N ALA A 93 5.91 15.49 13.59
CA ALA A 93 4.90 14.69 14.28
C ALA A 93 4.34 13.61 13.35
N SER A 94 4.04 13.95 12.09
CA SER A 94 3.56 12.99 11.10
C SER A 94 4.60 11.90 10.77
N ASN A 95 5.90 12.15 10.94
CA ASN A 95 6.93 11.13 10.69
C ASN A 95 6.82 9.94 11.68
N LEU A 96 6.17 10.14 12.83
CA LEU A 96 5.88 9.05 13.78
C LEU A 96 4.91 8.02 13.18
N PHE A 97 4.04 8.44 12.26
CA PHE A 97 3.05 7.57 11.62
C PHE A 97 3.66 6.62 10.60
N VAL A 98 4.86 6.91 10.06
CA VAL A 98 5.49 6.07 9.03
C VAL A 98 5.62 4.60 9.48
N ASN A 99 6.08 4.37 10.71
CA ASN A 99 6.26 3.01 11.22
C ASN A 99 4.91 2.32 11.43
N GLU A 100 3.90 3.05 11.87
CA GLU A 100 2.55 2.55 12.11
C GLU A 100 1.84 2.22 10.79
N THR A 101 1.92 3.12 9.80
CA THR A 101 1.46 2.88 8.41
C THR A 101 2.11 1.62 7.84
N LEU A 102 3.43 1.48 7.97
CA LEU A 102 4.13 0.29 7.48
C LEU A 102 3.70 -0.98 8.23
N GLY A 103 3.48 -0.90 9.54
CA GLY A 103 2.97 -2.02 10.34
C GLY A 103 1.59 -2.49 9.87
N HIS A 104 0.68 -1.54 9.61
CA HIS A 104 -0.63 -1.86 9.04
C HIS A 104 -0.53 -2.49 7.66
N ILE A 105 0.32 -1.97 6.77
CA ILE A 105 0.54 -2.57 5.44
C ILE A 105 1.21 -3.94 5.54
N ASP A 106 2.13 -4.15 6.49
CA ASP A 106 2.78 -5.45 6.73
C ASP A 106 1.76 -6.53 7.15
N ASN A 107 0.77 -6.15 7.96
CA ASN A 107 -0.35 -7.05 8.30
C ASN A 107 -1.18 -7.43 7.05
N LEU A 108 -1.32 -6.52 6.07
CA LEU A 108 -1.95 -6.84 4.79
C LEU A 108 -1.12 -7.83 3.96
N VAL A 109 0.22 -7.72 3.97
CA VAL A 109 1.11 -8.63 3.23
C VAL A 109 1.04 -10.04 3.80
N GLY A 110 1.00 -10.16 5.13
CA GLY A 110 0.90 -11.44 5.83
C GLY A 110 -0.42 -12.18 5.61
N ARG A 111 -1.47 -11.49 5.11
CA ARG A 111 -2.86 -12.00 5.04
C ARG A 111 -3.30 -12.65 6.35
N LEU A 112 -2.90 -12.05 7.47
CA LEU A 112 -3.27 -12.55 8.79
C LEU A 112 -4.69 -12.04 9.08
N GLY A 113 -5.63 -12.96 9.25
CA GLY A 113 -6.98 -12.64 9.70
C GLY A 113 -8.07 -12.72 8.64
N SER A 114 -9.26 -12.30 9.04
CA SER A 114 -10.47 -12.25 8.25
C SER A 114 -10.43 -11.13 7.19
N LYS A 115 -11.43 -11.10 6.30
CA LYS A 115 -11.62 -9.97 5.38
C LYS A 115 -11.80 -8.66 6.15
N GLU A 116 -12.48 -8.71 7.30
CA GLU A 116 -12.72 -7.55 8.15
C GLU A 116 -11.40 -7.03 8.72
N ASP A 117 -10.52 -7.92 9.19
CA ASP A 117 -9.18 -7.54 9.65
C ASP A 117 -8.38 -6.89 8.52
N PHE A 118 -8.41 -7.46 7.32
CA PHE A 118 -7.75 -6.86 6.14
C PHE A 118 -8.28 -5.46 5.84
N ASP A 119 -9.60 -5.28 5.84
CA ASP A 119 -10.24 -3.99 5.59
C ASP A 119 -9.90 -2.98 6.68
N SER A 120 -9.88 -3.38 7.95
CA SER A 120 -9.47 -2.52 9.07
C SER A 120 -8.01 -2.08 8.96
N GLN A 121 -7.07 -3.00 8.70
CA GLN A 121 -5.65 -2.64 8.54
C GLN A 121 -5.44 -1.68 7.36
N ARG A 122 -6.17 -1.87 6.26
CA ARG A 122 -6.14 -0.97 5.11
C ARG A 122 -6.65 0.42 5.47
N VAL A 123 -7.78 0.53 6.15
CA VAL A 123 -8.37 1.82 6.55
C VAL A 123 -7.44 2.58 7.48
N LEU A 124 -6.79 1.89 8.43
CA LEU A 124 -5.81 2.50 9.32
C LEU A 124 -4.59 3.03 8.57
N ALA A 125 -4.03 2.25 7.63
CA ALA A 125 -2.94 2.71 6.78
C ALA A 125 -3.35 3.93 5.92
N GLN A 126 -4.57 3.92 5.39
CA GLN A 126 -5.15 5.00 4.60
C GLN A 126 -5.29 6.29 5.42
N GLU A 127 -5.82 6.21 6.64
CA GLU A 127 -6.01 7.35 7.54
C GLU A 127 -4.69 8.03 7.89
N LEU A 128 -3.65 7.24 8.21
CA LEU A 128 -2.32 7.77 8.54
C LEU A 128 -1.64 8.45 7.34
N LEU A 129 -1.78 7.88 6.14
CA LEU A 129 -1.27 8.50 4.91
C LEU A 129 -2.01 9.80 4.61
N TYR A 130 -3.34 9.82 4.75
CA TYR A 130 -4.15 11.03 4.57
C TYR A 130 -3.78 12.13 5.58
N SER A 131 -3.60 11.76 6.86
CA SER A 131 -3.16 12.70 7.90
C SER A 131 -1.79 13.29 7.58
N THR A 132 -0.87 12.47 7.07
CA THR A 132 0.47 12.91 6.66
C THR A 132 0.40 13.89 5.48
N GLU A 133 -0.38 13.57 4.46
CA GLU A 133 -0.60 14.44 3.29
C GLU A 133 -1.21 15.78 3.69
N SER A 134 -2.24 15.74 4.54
CA SER A 134 -2.91 16.93 5.07
C SER A 134 -1.95 17.83 5.85
N GLY A 135 -1.10 17.27 6.72
CA GLY A 135 -0.09 18.05 7.45
C GLY A 135 0.92 18.76 6.55
N LEU A 136 1.37 18.09 5.46
CA LEU A 136 2.25 18.71 4.46
C LEU A 136 1.56 19.87 3.74
N MET A 137 0.30 19.71 3.34
CA MET A 137 -0.42 20.78 2.64
C MET A 137 -0.84 21.93 3.57
N GLN A 138 -1.13 21.64 4.84
CA GLN A 138 -1.36 22.68 5.85
C GLN A 138 -0.13 23.57 6.03
N CYS A 139 1.09 23.02 5.96
CA CYS A 139 2.30 23.83 5.98
C CYS A 139 2.35 24.80 4.79
N VAL A 140 1.99 24.35 3.58
CA VAL A 140 1.90 25.21 2.39
C VAL A 140 0.89 26.35 2.63
N ASP A 141 -0.30 26.02 3.13
CA ASP A 141 -1.35 26.99 3.44
C ASP A 141 -0.91 28.01 4.49
N TRP A 142 -0.16 27.58 5.53
CA TRP A 142 0.38 28.50 6.54
C TRP A 142 1.40 29.47 5.95
N PHE A 143 2.25 29.04 5.02
CA PHE A 143 3.19 29.95 4.34
C PHE A 143 2.45 30.98 3.49
N HIS A 144 1.40 30.57 2.78
CA HIS A 144 0.52 31.52 2.07
C HIS A 144 -0.18 32.48 3.04
N GLY A 145 -0.65 31.99 4.18
CA GLY A 145 -1.25 32.81 5.24
C GLY A 145 -0.28 33.78 5.93
N ALA A 146 1.01 33.43 5.99
CA ALA A 146 2.08 34.30 6.51
C ALA A 146 2.43 35.47 5.57
N GLY A 147 1.92 35.44 4.34
CA GLY A 147 1.99 36.53 3.37
C GLY A 147 3.09 36.41 2.33
N GLU A 148 3.07 37.30 1.35
CA GLU A 148 3.90 37.22 0.14
C GLU A 148 5.40 37.22 0.44
N ALA A 149 5.86 37.94 1.46
CA ALA A 149 7.26 37.94 1.86
C ALA A 149 7.73 36.54 2.30
N ALA A 150 6.88 35.77 2.97
CA ALA A 150 7.18 34.40 3.38
C ALA A 150 7.26 33.49 2.15
N VAL A 151 6.25 33.52 1.29
CA VAL A 151 6.15 32.71 0.06
C VAL A 151 7.30 32.99 -0.91
N SER A 152 7.64 34.27 -1.11
CA SER A 152 8.68 34.69 -2.05
C SER A 152 10.10 34.52 -1.51
N SER A 153 10.27 34.30 -0.19
CA SER A 153 11.58 34.05 0.41
C SER A 153 12.21 32.75 -0.12
N PRO A 154 13.55 32.66 -0.22
CA PRO A 154 14.22 31.43 -0.64
C PRO A 154 13.80 30.21 0.21
N VAL A 155 13.70 30.40 1.53
CA VAL A 155 13.30 29.34 2.47
C VAL A 155 11.83 28.97 2.27
N GLY A 156 10.93 29.93 2.11
CA GLY A 156 9.52 29.64 1.86
C GLY A 156 9.30 28.84 0.57
N LYS A 157 10.02 29.18 -0.51
CA LYS A 157 10.00 28.40 -1.75
C LYS A 157 10.48 26.97 -1.55
N GLU A 158 11.57 26.78 -0.81
CA GLU A 158 12.12 25.46 -0.50
C GLU A 158 11.15 24.63 0.35
N VAL A 159 10.48 25.24 1.33
CA VAL A 159 9.46 24.55 2.13
C VAL A 159 8.24 24.17 1.29
N ILE A 160 7.72 25.07 0.46
CA ILE A 160 6.53 24.80 -0.37
C ILE A 160 6.83 23.70 -1.40
N ASP A 161 7.99 23.77 -2.07
CA ASP A 161 8.42 22.76 -3.03
C ASP A 161 8.64 21.40 -2.37
N GLY A 162 9.30 21.38 -1.20
CA GLY A 162 9.50 20.18 -0.41
C GLY A 162 8.19 19.54 0.06
N CYS A 163 7.24 20.34 0.61
CA CYS A 163 5.93 19.84 1.02
C CYS A 163 5.15 19.24 -0.14
N THR A 164 5.11 19.94 -1.28
CA THR A 164 4.40 19.49 -2.49
C THR A 164 5.02 18.21 -3.05
N THR A 165 6.35 18.15 -3.06
CA THR A 165 7.11 16.98 -3.52
C THR A 165 6.87 15.76 -2.63
N VAL A 166 6.95 15.92 -1.31
CA VAL A 166 6.67 14.82 -0.37
C VAL A 166 5.20 14.38 -0.46
N SER A 167 4.28 15.34 -0.56
CA SER A 167 2.84 15.09 -0.70
C SER A 167 2.55 14.19 -1.92
N ALA A 168 3.18 14.46 -3.07
CA ALA A 168 3.03 13.60 -4.25
C ALA A 168 3.46 12.13 -4.02
N TYR A 169 4.50 11.88 -3.21
CA TYR A 169 4.88 10.50 -2.84
C TYR A 169 3.84 9.85 -1.92
N VAL A 170 3.30 10.62 -0.97
CA VAL A 170 2.27 10.15 -0.03
C VAL A 170 0.97 9.83 -0.79
N ASP A 171 0.56 10.67 -1.74
CA ASP A 171 -0.62 10.46 -2.57
C ASP A 171 -0.52 9.18 -3.42
N ILE A 172 0.65 8.92 -4.03
CA ILE A 172 0.91 7.65 -4.74
C ILE A 172 0.73 6.45 -3.79
N ALA A 173 1.28 6.51 -2.58
CA ALA A 173 1.14 5.44 -1.60
C ALA A 173 -0.33 5.26 -1.16
N LEU A 174 -1.05 6.36 -0.92
CA LEU A 174 -2.46 6.38 -0.54
C LEU A 174 -3.33 5.72 -1.61
N MET A 175 -3.15 6.10 -2.89
CA MET A 175 -3.89 5.52 -4.01
C MET A 175 -3.62 4.01 -4.18
N LEU A 176 -2.38 3.57 -3.97
CA LEU A 176 -2.03 2.15 -4.02
C LEU A 176 -2.64 1.36 -2.85
N VAL A 177 -2.64 1.90 -1.63
CA VAL A 177 -3.32 1.29 -0.47
C VAL A 177 -4.83 1.19 -0.71
N ASN A 178 -5.44 2.22 -1.29
CA ASN A 178 -6.86 2.21 -1.66
C ASN A 178 -7.17 1.14 -2.71
N ALA A 179 -6.25 0.91 -3.66
CA ALA A 179 -6.40 -0.11 -4.68
C ALA A 179 -6.30 -1.55 -4.16
N CYS A 180 -5.76 -1.78 -2.95
CA CYS A 180 -5.66 -3.11 -2.35
C CYS A 180 -7.02 -3.81 -2.17
N HIS A 181 -8.13 -3.07 -1.98
CA HIS A 181 -9.47 -3.70 -1.92
C HIS A 181 -9.95 -4.23 -3.28
N LYS A 182 -9.54 -3.57 -4.38
CA LYS A 182 -10.01 -3.90 -5.74
C LYS A 182 -9.42 -5.23 -6.18
N VAL A 183 -8.18 -5.49 -5.78
CA VAL A 183 -7.52 -6.77 -6.03
C VAL A 183 -8.15 -7.89 -5.24
N LEU A 184 -8.60 -7.69 -4.00
CA LEU A 184 -9.32 -8.75 -3.27
C LEU A 184 -10.63 -9.16 -3.98
N SER A 185 -11.36 -8.19 -4.51
CA SER A 185 -12.60 -8.41 -5.28
C SER A 185 -12.34 -9.13 -6.61
N LEU A 186 -11.31 -8.72 -7.35
CA LEU A 186 -10.92 -9.37 -8.60
C LEU A 186 -10.27 -10.74 -8.38
N TYR A 187 -9.53 -10.93 -7.29
CA TYR A 187 -8.89 -12.20 -6.94
C TYR A 187 -9.90 -13.21 -6.41
N THR A 188 -10.95 -12.78 -5.67
CA THR A 188 -12.09 -13.65 -5.36
C THR A 188 -12.88 -13.98 -6.62
N ALA A 189 -13.18 -13.02 -7.48
CA ALA A 189 -13.84 -13.30 -8.76
C ALA A 189 -13.02 -14.23 -9.66
N TYR A 190 -11.70 -14.05 -9.72
CA TYR A 190 -10.78 -14.89 -10.49
C TYR A 190 -10.58 -16.28 -9.88
N ALA A 191 -10.48 -16.40 -8.55
CA ALA A 191 -10.41 -17.69 -7.87
C ALA A 191 -11.72 -18.48 -7.99
N ILE A 192 -12.88 -17.80 -7.90
CA ILE A 192 -14.19 -18.40 -8.15
C ILE A 192 -14.30 -18.87 -9.60
N LYS A 193 -13.89 -18.03 -10.56
CA LYS A 193 -13.90 -18.39 -11.99
C LYS A 193 -12.98 -19.57 -12.27
N ARG A 194 -11.76 -19.57 -11.73
CA ARG A 194 -10.79 -20.66 -11.90
C ARG A 194 -11.25 -21.97 -11.23
N PHE A 195 -11.94 -21.88 -10.10
CA PHE A 195 -12.58 -23.04 -9.46
C PHE A 195 -13.75 -23.58 -10.28
N ALA A 196 -14.58 -22.70 -10.86
CA ALA A 196 -15.67 -23.09 -11.77
C ALA A 196 -15.15 -23.72 -13.07
N ASP A 197 -14.05 -23.19 -13.63
CA ASP A 197 -13.40 -23.74 -14.82
C ASP A 197 -12.71 -25.09 -14.52
N TRP A 198 -12.22 -25.30 -13.29
CA TRP A 198 -11.70 -26.59 -12.83
C TRP A 198 -12.82 -27.63 -12.68
N MET A 199 -13.95 -27.27 -12.07
CA MET A 199 -15.12 -28.14 -11.97
C MET A 199 -15.73 -28.50 -13.33
N SER A 200 -15.61 -27.64 -14.34
CA SER A 200 -16.12 -27.91 -15.70
C SER A 200 -15.19 -28.78 -16.56
N ASN A 201 -13.92 -28.95 -16.18
CA ASN A 201 -12.93 -29.70 -16.97
C ASN A 201 -12.58 -31.08 -16.38
N ASP A 202 -13.21 -31.48 -15.27
CA ASP A 202 -12.96 -32.78 -14.66
C ASP A 202 -14.09 -33.77 -15.02
N ASP A 203 -13.94 -34.46 -16.16
CA ASP A 203 -14.79 -35.58 -16.59
C ASP A 203 -14.60 -36.85 -15.72
N THR A 204 -13.86 -36.75 -14.60
CA THR A 204 -13.51 -37.88 -13.74
C THR A 204 -13.93 -37.73 -12.27
N LEU A 205 -15.15 -37.24 -12.01
CA LEU A 205 -15.81 -37.47 -10.72
C LEU A 205 -16.95 -38.49 -10.85
N PRO A 206 -16.93 -39.59 -10.06
CA PRO A 206 -17.95 -40.62 -10.13
C PRO A 206 -19.29 -40.06 -9.64
N SER A 207 -20.35 -40.45 -10.36
CA SER A 207 -21.76 -40.23 -10.04
C SER A 207 -22.05 -40.33 -8.53
N CYS A 208 -22.15 -39.18 -7.86
CA CYS A 208 -22.99 -39.03 -6.67
C CYS A 208 -24.37 -38.51 -7.10
N ALA A 209 -24.97 -39.16 -8.11
CA ALA A 209 -26.39 -39.03 -8.36
C ALA A 209 -27.12 -40.10 -7.54
N THR A 210 -28.22 -39.66 -6.90
CA THR A 210 -29.31 -40.48 -6.36
C THR A 210 -29.16 -40.98 -4.92
N THR A 211 -29.35 -40.10 -3.95
CA THR A 211 -30.43 -40.27 -2.94
C THR A 211 -30.62 -39.00 -2.12
N ALA A 212 -31.85 -38.50 -2.10
CA ALA A 212 -32.26 -37.36 -1.31
C ALA A 212 -32.20 -37.70 0.20
N SER A 213 -31.27 -37.07 0.93
CA SER A 213 -31.39 -36.85 2.37
C SER A 213 -30.52 -35.65 2.78
N THR A 214 -31.19 -34.57 3.16
CA THR A 214 -30.75 -33.17 3.18
C THR A 214 -29.78 -32.76 4.30
N ARG A 215 -28.98 -33.67 4.89
CA ARG A 215 -27.98 -33.26 5.91
C ARG A 215 -26.60 -33.91 5.81
N ALA A 216 -26.41 -34.97 5.02
CA ALA A 216 -25.12 -35.66 4.98
C ALA A 216 -24.12 -35.10 3.94
N SER A 217 -24.60 -34.57 2.80
CA SER A 217 -23.70 -34.08 1.73
C SER A 217 -22.98 -32.76 2.04
N ALA A 218 -23.53 -31.94 2.94
CA ALA A 218 -22.87 -30.70 3.36
C ALA A 218 -21.61 -30.96 4.22
N ALA A 219 -21.56 -32.09 4.94
CA ALA A 219 -20.43 -32.46 5.78
C ALA A 219 -19.20 -32.90 4.96
N CYS A 220 -19.42 -33.51 3.79
CA CYS A 220 -18.34 -33.96 2.91
C CYS A 220 -17.66 -32.78 2.20
N CYS A 221 -18.43 -31.80 1.72
CA CYS A 221 -17.87 -30.59 1.09
C CYS A 221 -17.18 -29.65 2.09
N CYS A 222 -17.69 -29.51 3.32
CA CYS A 222 -17.02 -28.69 4.34
C CYS A 222 -15.67 -29.26 4.78
N SER A 223 -15.51 -30.59 4.80
CA SER A 223 -14.25 -31.22 5.23
C SER A 223 -13.09 -30.96 4.26
N ILE A 224 -13.37 -30.82 2.96
CA ILE A 224 -12.36 -30.48 1.95
C ILE A 224 -11.98 -28.99 2.01
N VAL A 225 -12.94 -28.11 2.31
CA VAL A 225 -12.67 -26.66 2.44
C VAL A 225 -11.88 -26.36 3.71
N SER A 226 -12.15 -27.04 4.83
CA SER A 226 -11.37 -26.86 6.07
C SER A 226 -9.94 -27.41 5.98
N ALA A 227 -9.68 -28.45 5.17
CA ALA A 227 -8.33 -28.97 4.98
C ALA A 227 -7.39 -28.00 4.23
N HIS A 228 -7.94 -27.08 3.42
CA HIS A 228 -7.13 -26.08 2.71
C HIS A 228 -6.86 -24.81 3.51
N ALA A 229 -7.58 -24.57 4.61
CA ALA A 229 -7.41 -23.39 5.45
C ALA A 229 -6.44 -23.62 6.64
N GLY A 230 -5.94 -24.83 6.87
CA GLY A 230 -5.09 -25.16 8.02
C GLY A 230 -3.94 -26.10 7.71
N ALA A 231 -2.77 -25.51 7.41
CA ALA A 231 -1.42 -26.04 7.60
C ALA A 231 -0.97 -27.33 6.85
N VAL A 232 0.30 -27.28 6.44
CA VAL A 232 1.18 -28.45 6.36
C VAL A 232 1.10 -29.21 7.70
N ALA A 233 0.38 -30.32 7.72
CA ALA A 233 0.52 -31.36 8.73
C ALA A 233 0.26 -32.71 8.09
N VAL A 234 1.24 -33.60 8.30
CA VAL A 234 1.36 -34.95 7.77
C VAL A 234 0.10 -35.79 8.01
N ALA A 235 -0.30 -36.52 6.97
CA ALA A 235 -1.33 -37.52 6.99
C ALA A 235 -1.16 -38.56 8.12
N ARG A 236 -2.26 -38.96 8.76
CA ARG A 236 -2.48 -40.35 9.22
C ARG A 236 -3.97 -40.68 9.24
N HIS A 237 -4.31 -41.72 8.48
CA HIS A 237 -5.59 -42.42 8.48
C HIS A 237 -5.97 -42.96 9.86
N THR A 238 -7.28 -43.01 10.14
CA THR A 238 -8.05 -44.27 10.32
C THR A 238 -9.54 -43.95 10.40
N CYS A 239 -10.32 -44.36 9.40
CA CYS A 239 -11.78 -44.48 9.50
C CYS A 239 -12.11 -45.86 10.07
N ARG A 240 -13.05 -45.92 11.02
CA ARG A 240 -13.83 -47.10 11.35
C ARG A 240 -15.31 -46.74 11.22
#